data_AF-A0A378IVY8-F1
#
_entry.id   AF-A0A378IVY8-F1
#
_cell.length_a   1.000
_cell.length_b   1.000
_cell.length_c   1.000
_cell.angle_alpha   90.00
_cell.angle_beta   90.00
_cell.angle_gamma   90.00
#
_symmetry.space_group_name_H-M   'P 1'
#
loop_
_entity.id
_entity.type
_entity.pdbx_description
1 polymer ?
#
loop_
_entity_poly.entity_id
_entity_poly.type
_entity_poly.pdbx_seq_one_letter_code
_entity_poly.pdbx_strand_id
1 'polypeptide(L)'
;MINKKQGSGLTPVLTSEAGSCLTLASWHEVGIKAAAYYLDALLMKPGVACLKKLAPLSNYAGWQGITVLNASLLTARNGVYTIRSCYDGSRIITDQNELTSLIGLLQADRVVLPYGILNNSNLKVWQTLAETSMLFVSVDEHPPIYPDWLLGRYMRYDCTKRFSDFMQELRQYADAPLYLSGEFTSEQLQELARYPVWHVESDKPARDAMEGRVYNKESVINILDSQQAEDYRPIADCSCPTCQQSLTRAYLHHLLGHTPLLCQRFLIQHNVHYYQHLLLPS
;
A
#
# COMPACT_ATOMS: atom_id res chain seq x y z
N MET A 1 3.19 6.53 23.76
CA MET A 1 4.32 6.92 22.89
C MET A 1 4.24 6.08 21.62
N ILE A 2 3.84 6.69 20.49
CA ILE A 2 3.79 6.01 19.20
C ILE A 2 5.24 5.67 18.81
N ASN A 3 5.55 4.37 18.74
CA ASN A 3 6.90 3.89 18.52
C ASN A 3 7.33 4.22 17.07
N LYS A 4 8.26 5.18 16.91
CA LYS A 4 8.55 5.91 15.65
C LYS A 4 9.11 5.07 14.48
N LYS A 5 9.22 3.75 14.59
CA LYS A 5 9.73 2.85 13.53
C LYS A 5 9.01 1.49 13.46
N GLN A 6 7.95 1.26 14.23
CA GLN A 6 7.24 -0.01 14.13
C GLN A 6 6.46 -0.09 12.80
N GLY A 7 6.79 -1.12 12.01
CA GLY A 7 6.08 -1.47 10.77
C GLY A 7 6.54 -0.72 9.52
N SER A 8 7.80 -0.26 9.48
CA SER A 8 8.35 0.32 8.26
C SER A 8 8.51 -0.72 7.14
N GLY A 9 8.39 -0.30 5.88
CA GLY A 9 8.62 -1.14 4.70
C GLY A 9 7.53 -1.05 3.65
N LEU A 10 7.40 -2.11 2.83
CA LEU A 10 6.36 -2.25 1.83
C LEU A 10 4.98 -2.33 2.50
N THR A 11 4.04 -1.57 1.96
CA THR A 11 2.62 -1.61 2.32
C THR A 11 1.81 -1.97 1.07
N PRO A 12 1.46 -3.24 0.86
CA PRO A 12 0.63 -3.63 -0.29
C PRO A 12 -0.80 -3.09 -0.13
N VAL A 13 -1.49 -2.90 -1.25
CA VAL A 13 -2.88 -2.43 -1.26
C VAL A 13 -3.81 -3.62 -1.32
N LEU A 14 -4.42 -3.99 -0.19
CA LEU A 14 -5.29 -5.17 -0.11
C LEU A 14 -6.68 -4.96 -0.71
N THR A 15 -7.02 -3.72 -1.06
CA THR A 15 -8.20 -3.39 -1.88
C THR A 15 -7.95 -3.50 -3.38
N SER A 16 -6.72 -3.80 -3.82
CA SER A 16 -6.42 -4.05 -5.24
C SER A 16 -6.67 -5.50 -5.63
N GLU A 17 -6.81 -5.75 -6.93
CA GLU A 17 -6.95 -7.12 -7.47
C GLU A 17 -5.76 -7.99 -7.04
N ALA A 18 -4.54 -7.50 -7.26
CA ALA A 18 -3.32 -8.22 -6.90
C ALA A 18 -3.15 -8.42 -5.38
N GLY A 19 -3.55 -7.41 -4.59
CA GLY A 19 -3.54 -7.49 -3.12
C GLY A 19 -4.45 -8.59 -2.58
N SER A 20 -5.57 -8.84 -3.26
CA SER A 20 -6.58 -9.83 -2.85
C SER A 20 -6.21 -11.28 -3.16
N CYS A 21 -5.13 -11.53 -3.92
CA CYS A 21 -4.76 -12.88 -4.35
C CYS A 21 -4.19 -13.77 -3.25
N LEU A 22 -3.52 -13.18 -2.25
CA LEU A 22 -2.93 -13.90 -1.13
C LEU A 22 -3.86 -13.90 0.09
N THR A 23 -3.73 -14.93 0.93
CA THR A 23 -4.33 -14.91 2.27
C THR A 23 -3.54 -13.96 3.16
N LEU A 24 -4.17 -13.46 4.22
CA LEU A 24 -3.50 -12.59 5.20
C LEU A 24 -2.31 -13.30 5.87
N ALA A 25 -2.43 -14.60 6.12
CA ALA A 25 -1.33 -15.42 6.63
C ALA A 25 -0.14 -15.43 5.65
N SER A 26 -0.37 -15.61 4.35
CA SER A 26 0.70 -15.59 3.35
C SER A 26 1.39 -14.24 3.21
N TRP A 27 0.66 -13.13 3.41
CA TRP A 27 1.25 -11.79 3.50
C TRP A 27 2.17 -11.65 4.72
N HIS A 28 1.76 -12.18 5.87
CA HIS A 28 2.59 -12.18 7.08
C HIS A 28 3.83 -13.08 6.95
N GLU A 29 3.70 -14.25 6.30
CA GLU A 29 4.81 -15.18 6.05
C GLU A 29 5.94 -14.53 5.24
N VAL A 30 5.62 -13.61 4.32
CA VAL A 30 6.62 -12.87 3.53
C VAL A 30 7.10 -11.58 4.22
N GLY A 31 6.73 -11.38 5.48
CA GLY A 31 7.24 -10.30 6.34
C GLY A 31 6.49 -8.97 6.21
N ILE A 32 5.31 -8.94 5.59
CA ILE A 32 4.49 -7.73 5.54
C ILE A 32 3.85 -7.47 6.90
N LYS A 33 4.02 -6.23 7.38
CA LYS A 33 3.55 -5.76 8.70
C LYS A 33 2.43 -4.73 8.59
N ALA A 34 2.31 -4.05 7.45
CA ALA A 34 1.32 -3.02 7.21
C ALA A 34 0.55 -3.32 5.92
N ALA A 35 -0.74 -3.01 5.89
CA ALA A 35 -1.60 -3.19 4.73
C ALA A 35 -2.47 -1.96 4.48
N ALA A 36 -2.53 -1.52 3.23
CA ALA A 36 -3.32 -0.37 2.82
C ALA A 36 -4.70 -0.78 2.30
N TYR A 37 -5.70 -0.01 2.70
CA TYR A 37 -7.08 -0.11 2.27
C TYR A 37 -7.53 1.24 1.75
N TYR A 38 -7.91 1.30 0.49
CA TYR A 38 -8.36 2.55 -0.12
C TYR A 38 -9.82 2.83 0.23
N LEU A 39 -10.08 4.02 0.75
CA LEU A 39 -11.40 4.39 1.23
C LEU A 39 -12.41 4.48 0.09
N ASP A 40 -12.03 4.94 -1.10
CA ASP A 40 -12.91 4.95 -2.27
C ASP A 40 -13.36 3.53 -2.65
N ALA A 41 -12.45 2.55 -2.61
CA ALA A 41 -12.78 1.14 -2.81
C ALA A 41 -13.74 0.62 -1.74
N LEU A 42 -13.46 0.91 -0.46
CA LEU A 42 -14.31 0.49 0.67
C LEU A 42 -15.71 1.12 0.62
N LEU A 43 -15.81 2.37 0.16
CA LEU A 43 -17.09 3.07 -0.04
C LEU A 43 -17.93 2.43 -1.15
N MET A 44 -17.29 1.91 -2.20
CA MET A 44 -17.96 1.11 -3.24
C MET A 44 -18.40 -0.25 -2.71
N LYS A 45 -17.45 -1.02 -2.15
CA LYS A 45 -17.68 -2.32 -1.52
C LYS A 45 -16.74 -2.47 -0.32
N PRO A 46 -17.25 -2.75 0.88
CA PRO A 46 -18.61 -3.25 1.16
C PRO A 46 -19.65 -2.13 1.33
N GLY A 47 -19.23 -0.86 1.32
CA GLY A 47 -20.08 0.31 1.50
C GLY A 47 -20.23 0.76 2.95
N VAL A 48 -20.65 2.01 3.13
CA VAL A 48 -20.70 2.72 4.42
C VAL A 48 -21.48 1.96 5.50
N ALA A 49 -22.65 1.41 5.15
CA ALA A 49 -23.51 0.72 6.10
C ALA A 49 -22.84 -0.54 6.70
N CYS A 50 -22.04 -1.24 5.91
CA CYS A 50 -21.28 -2.40 6.37
C CYS A 50 -20.08 -1.96 7.24
N LEU A 51 -19.32 -0.96 6.76
CA LEU A 51 -18.17 -0.41 7.49
C LEU A 51 -18.55 0.10 8.88
N LYS A 52 -19.71 0.78 9.01
CA LYS A 52 -20.21 1.25 10.31
C LYS A 52 -20.51 0.11 11.30
N LYS A 53 -20.93 -1.05 10.82
CA LYS A 53 -21.24 -2.22 11.66
C LYS A 53 -19.99 -3.01 12.06
N LEU A 54 -18.97 -3.02 11.21
CA LEU A 54 -17.74 -3.80 11.38
C LEU A 54 -16.55 -2.96 11.84
N ALA A 55 -16.78 -1.75 12.35
CA ALA A 55 -15.71 -0.93 12.93
C ALA A 55 -15.13 -1.58 14.21
N PRO A 56 -13.83 -1.37 14.52
CA PRO A 56 -12.81 -0.67 13.73
C PRO A 56 -12.39 -1.42 12.45
N LEU A 57 -11.65 -0.75 11.55
CA LEU A 57 -11.23 -1.28 10.25
C LEU A 57 -10.56 -2.66 10.35
N SER A 58 -9.78 -2.91 11.41
CA SER A 58 -9.14 -4.20 11.68
C SER A 58 -10.12 -5.36 11.73
N ASN A 59 -11.35 -5.15 12.21
CA ASN A 59 -12.38 -6.20 12.29
C ASN A 59 -12.92 -6.58 10.91
N TYR A 60 -13.10 -5.60 10.03
CA TYR A 60 -13.47 -5.86 8.63
C TYR A 60 -12.30 -6.51 7.86
N ALA A 61 -11.10 -5.95 8.04
CA ALA A 61 -9.89 -6.35 7.33
C ALA A 61 -9.39 -7.75 7.74
N GLY A 62 -9.60 -8.15 9.00
CA GLY A 62 -9.00 -9.36 9.58
C GLY A 62 -7.47 -9.31 9.71
N TRP A 63 -6.86 -8.14 9.49
CA TRP A 63 -5.41 -7.96 9.43
C TRP A 63 -4.79 -7.85 10.83
N GLN A 64 -3.76 -8.66 11.10
CA GLN A 64 -3.05 -8.69 12.39
C GLN A 64 -1.74 -7.89 12.34
N GLY A 65 -1.83 -6.64 11.86
CA GLY A 65 -0.71 -5.72 11.75
C GLY A 65 -1.21 -4.27 11.63
N ILE A 66 -0.35 -3.39 11.13
CA ILE A 66 -0.70 -1.97 10.97
C ILE A 66 -1.71 -1.83 9.83
N THR A 67 -2.88 -1.30 10.14
CA THR A 67 -3.89 -0.94 9.16
C THR A 67 -3.66 0.48 8.66
N VAL A 68 -3.59 0.64 7.34
CA VAL A 68 -3.54 1.96 6.70
C VAL A 68 -4.84 2.21 5.97
N LEU A 69 -5.54 3.29 6.32
CA LEU A 69 -6.66 3.79 5.55
C LEU A 69 -6.16 4.89 4.60
N ASN A 70 -6.12 4.61 3.30
CA ASN A 70 -5.71 5.59 2.30
C ASN A 70 -6.95 6.25 1.68
N ALA A 71 -7.12 7.54 1.96
CA ALA A 71 -8.23 8.33 1.42
C ALA A 71 -7.74 9.42 0.44
N SER A 72 -6.49 9.34 -0.02
CA SER A 72 -5.85 10.37 -0.87
C SER A 72 -6.48 10.52 -2.26
N LEU A 73 -7.18 9.50 -2.78
CA LEU A 73 -7.86 9.57 -4.08
C LEU A 73 -9.19 10.33 -4.02
N LEU A 74 -9.72 10.57 -2.83
CA LEU A 74 -10.97 11.30 -2.66
C LEU A 74 -10.75 12.79 -2.88
N THR A 75 -11.47 13.35 -3.85
CA THR A 75 -11.43 14.78 -4.16
C THR A 75 -12.81 15.39 -3.92
N ALA A 76 -12.84 16.51 -3.19
CA ALA A 76 -14.07 17.25 -2.92
C ALA A 76 -14.32 18.27 -4.03
N ARG A 77 -15.59 18.44 -4.42
CA ARG A 77 -16.08 19.59 -5.19
C ARG A 77 -17.15 20.27 -4.34
N ASN A 78 -16.90 21.51 -3.92
CA ASN A 78 -17.77 22.27 -3.01
C ASN A 78 -18.11 21.50 -1.71
N GLY A 79 -17.12 20.83 -1.11
CA GLY A 79 -17.29 20.05 0.13
C GLY A 79 -17.99 18.69 -0.03
N VAL A 80 -18.31 18.30 -1.27
CA VAL A 80 -18.95 17.02 -1.60
C VAL A 80 -17.98 16.11 -2.33
N TYR A 81 -17.87 14.87 -1.86
CA TYR A 81 -17.10 13.80 -2.48
C TYR A 81 -18.04 12.94 -3.33
N THR A 82 -17.66 12.69 -4.58
CA THR A 82 -18.46 11.86 -5.50
C THR A 82 -17.58 10.77 -6.10
N ILE A 83 -17.99 9.51 -5.91
CA ILE A 83 -17.32 8.34 -6.46
C ILE A 83 -18.29 7.68 -7.43
N ARG A 84 -17.81 7.31 -8.61
CA ARG A 84 -18.58 6.49 -9.55
C ARG A 84 -18.15 5.04 -9.40
N SER A 85 -19.09 4.19 -9.01
CA SER A 85 -18.87 2.74 -8.88
C SER A 85 -18.50 2.14 -10.23
N CYS A 86 -17.38 1.40 -10.27
CA CYS A 86 -16.98 0.62 -11.44
C CYS A 86 -17.81 -0.66 -11.62
N TYR A 87 -18.56 -1.09 -10.59
CA TYR A 87 -19.36 -2.31 -10.61
C TYR A 87 -20.71 -2.14 -11.31
N ASP A 88 -21.37 -1.02 -11.07
CA ASP A 88 -22.75 -0.78 -11.51
C ASP A 88 -22.99 0.64 -12.05
N GLY A 89 -21.96 1.49 -12.08
CA GLY A 89 -22.05 2.87 -12.55
C GLY A 89 -22.78 3.82 -11.59
N SER A 90 -23.24 3.34 -10.43
CA SER A 90 -23.91 4.17 -9.42
C SER A 90 -22.98 5.25 -8.86
N ARG A 91 -23.56 6.33 -8.35
CA ARG A 91 -22.82 7.42 -7.72
C ARG A 91 -22.96 7.35 -6.21
N ILE A 92 -21.84 7.25 -5.53
CA ILE A 92 -21.75 7.36 -4.08
C ILE A 92 -21.35 8.79 -3.78
N ILE A 93 -22.21 9.47 -3.03
CA ILE A 93 -22.06 10.88 -2.68
C ILE A 93 -21.97 10.95 -1.16
N THR A 94 -20.97 11.66 -0.64
CA THR A 94 -20.82 11.90 0.79
C THR A 94 -20.26 13.29 1.02
N ASP A 95 -20.63 13.92 2.12
CA ASP A 95 -20.07 15.22 2.50
C ASP A 95 -18.85 15.05 3.43
N GLN A 96 -18.19 16.17 3.71
CA GLN A 96 -17.01 16.19 4.57
C GLN A 96 -17.27 15.74 6.01
N ASN A 97 -18.45 16.01 6.57
CA ASN A 97 -18.78 15.64 7.95
C ASN A 97 -19.01 14.14 8.07
N GLU A 98 -19.75 13.56 7.13
CA GLU A 98 -19.97 12.13 7.03
C GLU A 98 -18.66 11.37 6.82
N LEU A 99 -17.81 11.86 5.92
CA LEU A 99 -16.51 11.26 5.63
C LEU A 99 -15.58 11.31 6.85
N THR A 100 -15.50 12.46 7.52
CA THR A 100 -14.70 12.64 8.74
C THR A 100 -15.20 11.73 9.86
N SER A 101 -16.52 11.61 10.03
CA SER A 101 -17.13 10.71 11.01
C SER A 101 -16.84 9.24 10.72
N LEU A 102 -16.87 8.85 9.44
CA LEU A 102 -16.55 7.48 9.03
C LEU A 102 -15.06 7.16 9.25
N ILE A 103 -14.15 8.05 8.87
CA ILE A 103 -12.71 7.87 9.11
C ILE A 103 -12.44 7.73 10.61
N GLY A 104 -13.04 8.59 11.44
CA GLY A 104 -12.93 8.52 12.89
C GLY A 104 -13.46 7.21 13.47
N LEU A 105 -14.56 6.68 12.93
CA LEU A 105 -15.14 5.40 13.35
C LEU A 105 -14.27 4.20 12.96
N LEU A 106 -13.62 4.24 11.80
CA LEU A 106 -12.78 3.15 11.32
C LEU A 106 -11.50 2.97 12.15
N GLN A 107 -11.02 4.03 12.83
CA GLN A 107 -9.88 3.97 13.76
C GLN A 107 -8.66 3.19 13.22
N ALA A 108 -8.30 3.41 11.94
CA ALA A 108 -7.11 2.79 11.37
C ALA A 108 -5.84 3.31 12.06
N ASP A 109 -4.80 2.49 12.15
CA ASP A 109 -3.55 2.87 12.83
C ASP A 109 -2.86 4.05 12.13
N ARG A 110 -2.98 4.09 10.81
CA ARG A 110 -2.42 5.12 9.92
C ARG A 110 -3.53 5.59 8.97
N VAL A 111 -3.61 6.90 8.74
CA VAL A 111 -4.60 7.47 7.82
C VAL A 111 -3.91 8.45 6.88
N VAL A 112 -3.99 8.20 5.57
CA VAL A 112 -3.62 9.19 4.55
C VAL A 112 -4.87 10.00 4.22
N LEU A 113 -4.84 11.29 4.51
CA LEU A 113 -6.02 12.15 4.43
C LEU A 113 -6.35 12.56 2.99
N PRO A 114 -7.63 12.82 2.67
CA PRO A 114 -8.02 13.46 1.42
C PRO A 114 -7.46 14.88 1.30
N TYR A 115 -7.19 15.31 0.08
CA TYR A 115 -6.60 16.63 -0.16
C TYR A 115 -7.48 17.76 0.37
N GLY A 116 -6.90 18.64 1.18
CA GLY A 116 -7.52 19.87 1.70
C GLY A 116 -8.55 19.63 2.81
N ILE A 117 -8.70 18.39 3.31
CA ILE A 117 -9.74 18.07 4.30
C ILE A 117 -9.58 18.84 5.62
N LEU A 118 -8.34 19.22 5.97
CA LEU A 118 -8.05 19.95 7.21
C LEU A 118 -8.41 21.44 7.14
N ASN A 119 -8.56 22.01 5.94
CA ASN A 119 -8.80 23.45 5.77
C ASN A 119 -10.23 23.88 6.13
N ASN A 120 -11.19 22.96 6.01
CA ASN A 120 -12.63 23.26 6.14
C ASN A 120 -13.36 22.37 7.17
N SER A 121 -12.64 21.65 8.04
CA SER A 121 -13.24 20.67 8.96
C SER A 121 -13.30 21.13 10.42
N ASN A 122 -14.18 20.47 11.18
CA ASN A 122 -14.19 20.54 12.63
C ASN A 122 -12.92 19.89 13.19
N LEU A 123 -11.94 20.74 13.52
CA LEU A 123 -10.61 20.32 13.99
C LEU A 123 -10.68 19.35 15.17
N LYS A 124 -11.71 19.42 16.03
CA LYS A 124 -11.89 18.54 17.19
C LYS A 124 -11.83 17.05 16.86
N VAL A 125 -12.41 16.65 15.72
CA VAL A 125 -12.43 15.24 15.33
C VAL A 125 -11.04 14.75 14.96
N TRP A 126 -10.25 15.57 14.27
CA TRP A 126 -8.89 15.22 13.88
C TRP A 126 -7.92 15.21 15.06
N GLN A 127 -8.09 16.09 16.07
CA GLN A 127 -7.29 16.01 17.32
C GLN A 127 -7.55 14.68 18.03
N THR A 128 -8.84 14.33 18.18
CA THR A 128 -9.25 13.09 18.83
C THR A 128 -8.68 11.87 18.09
N LEU A 129 -8.76 11.87 16.75
CA LEU A 129 -8.21 10.79 15.94
C LEU A 129 -6.67 10.73 16.01
N ALA A 130 -6.00 11.88 16.10
CA ALA A 130 -4.54 11.96 16.20
C ALA A 130 -3.99 11.38 17.53
N GLU A 131 -4.82 11.23 18.56
CA GLU A 131 -4.44 10.56 19.80
C GLU A 131 -4.25 9.05 19.61
N THR A 132 -4.98 8.45 18.67
CA THR A 132 -4.99 6.99 18.42
C THR A 132 -4.32 6.60 17.10
N SER A 133 -4.29 7.50 16.12
CA SER A 133 -3.89 7.21 14.74
C SER A 133 -2.83 8.20 14.24
N MET A 134 -1.89 7.73 13.43
CA MET A 134 -0.96 8.62 12.74
C MET A 134 -1.59 9.17 11.46
N LEU A 135 -1.70 10.49 11.35
CA LEU A 135 -2.28 11.15 10.19
C LEU A 135 -1.18 11.62 9.22
N PHE A 136 -1.38 11.40 7.93
CA PHE A 136 -0.51 11.86 6.85
C PHE A 136 -1.27 12.81 5.93
N VAL A 137 -0.65 13.94 5.62
CA VAL A 137 -1.16 14.99 4.73
C VAL A 137 -0.27 15.12 3.51
N SER A 138 -0.84 15.47 2.35
CA SER A 138 -0.03 15.68 1.15
C SER A 138 0.99 16.80 1.37
N VAL A 139 2.20 16.65 0.82
CA VAL A 139 3.21 17.72 0.80
C VAL A 139 2.81 18.92 -0.05
N ASP A 140 1.89 18.72 -1.00
CA ASP A 140 1.32 19.78 -1.83
C ASP A 140 0.37 20.70 -1.03
N GLU A 141 -0.01 20.28 0.18
CA GLU A 141 -0.88 21.03 1.06
C GLU A 141 -0.09 21.81 2.11
N HIS A 142 -0.63 22.97 2.44
CA HIS A 142 -0.13 23.81 3.52
C HIS A 142 -1.18 23.85 4.63
N PRO A 143 -1.38 22.74 5.38
CA PRO A 143 -2.35 22.73 6.45
C PRO A 143 -1.91 23.70 7.55
N PRO A 144 -2.85 24.20 8.37
CA PRO A 144 -2.51 25.03 9.52
C PRO A 144 -1.47 24.33 10.41
N ILE A 145 -0.53 25.09 10.95
CA ILE A 145 0.48 24.55 11.87
C ILE A 145 -0.20 24.26 13.21
N TYR A 146 -0.19 23.01 13.65
CA TYR A 146 -0.69 22.59 14.95
C TYR A 146 0.49 22.24 15.87
N PRO A 147 0.80 23.06 16.88
CA PRO A 147 2.00 22.87 17.71
C PRO A 147 2.01 21.55 18.50
N ASP A 148 0.84 20.98 18.78
CA ASP A 148 0.71 19.77 19.61
C ASP A 148 0.59 18.47 18.78
N TRP A 149 0.51 18.52 17.44
CA TRP A 149 0.31 17.34 16.61
C TRP A 149 1.47 17.04 15.70
N LEU A 150 1.93 15.79 15.77
CA LEU A 150 2.85 15.26 14.78
C LEU A 150 2.06 14.79 13.55
N LEU A 151 1.96 15.64 12.52
CA LEU A 151 1.45 15.25 11.20
C LEU A 151 2.59 14.66 10.36
N GLY A 152 2.34 13.49 9.79
CA GLY A 152 3.22 12.88 8.79
C GLY A 152 3.07 13.55 7.42
N ARG A 153 3.97 13.24 6.50
CA ARG A 153 3.93 13.72 5.13
C ARG A 153 3.68 12.56 4.18
N TYR A 154 2.69 12.76 3.32
CA TYR A 154 2.34 11.88 2.22
C TYR A 154 2.92 12.45 0.93
N MET A 155 3.62 11.61 0.18
CA MET A 155 4.14 11.97 -1.13
C MET A 155 3.82 10.86 -2.13
N ARG A 156 3.27 11.24 -3.27
CA ARG A 156 3.08 10.32 -4.39
C ARG A 156 4.21 10.49 -5.40
N TYR A 157 4.81 9.38 -5.80
CA TYR A 157 5.72 9.31 -6.93
C TYR A 157 4.99 8.70 -8.13
N ASP A 158 4.85 9.48 -9.19
CA ASP A 158 4.57 8.98 -10.52
C ASP A 158 5.75 9.33 -11.43
N CYS A 159 6.04 8.47 -12.40
CA CYS A 159 7.22 8.58 -13.28
C CYS A 159 7.20 9.83 -14.19
N THR A 160 6.27 10.76 -13.99
CA THR A 160 6.22 12.05 -14.67
C THR A 160 7.32 13.00 -14.19
N LYS A 161 7.78 12.84 -12.94
CA LYS A 161 8.93 13.58 -12.39
C LYS A 161 10.17 12.70 -12.29
N ARG A 162 11.34 13.33 -12.46
CA ARG A 162 12.62 12.63 -12.25
C ARG A 162 12.73 12.23 -10.79
N PHE A 163 13.24 11.02 -10.55
CA PHE A 163 13.43 10.53 -9.19
C PHE A 163 14.36 11.42 -8.36
N SER A 164 15.37 12.05 -8.98
CA SER A 164 16.23 13.04 -8.31
C SER A 164 15.46 14.20 -7.70
N ASP A 165 14.45 14.68 -8.40
CA ASP A 165 13.68 15.86 -8.01
C ASP A 165 12.72 15.48 -6.88
N PHE A 166 12.13 14.27 -6.97
CA PHE A 166 11.36 13.66 -5.87
C PHE A 166 12.21 13.49 -4.60
N MET A 167 13.46 13.04 -4.72
CA MET A 167 14.36 12.88 -3.57
C MET A 167 14.75 14.23 -2.95
N GLN A 168 14.92 15.28 -3.78
CA GLN A 168 15.19 16.63 -3.29
C GLN A 168 14.02 17.17 -2.46
N GLU A 169 12.80 16.95 -2.93
CA GLU A 169 11.56 17.31 -2.21
C GLU A 169 11.43 16.50 -0.91
N LEU A 170 11.65 15.18 -0.96
CA LEU A 170 11.56 14.29 0.21
C LEU A 170 12.49 14.72 1.34
N ARG A 171 13.71 15.19 1.03
CA ARG A 171 14.68 15.68 2.01
C ARG A 171 14.18 16.88 2.82
N GLN A 172 13.27 17.68 2.27
CA GLN A 172 12.69 18.83 2.99
C GLN A 172 11.82 18.39 4.17
N TYR A 173 11.39 17.12 4.16
CA TYR A 173 10.46 16.54 5.13
C TYR A 173 11.08 15.41 5.97
N ALA A 174 12.41 15.30 5.99
CA ALA A 174 13.13 14.21 6.67
C ALA A 174 12.87 14.15 8.20
N ASP A 175 12.47 15.26 8.82
CA ASP A 175 12.14 15.35 10.25
C ASP A 175 10.72 14.90 10.59
N ALA A 176 9.89 14.61 9.58
CA ALA A 176 8.52 14.13 9.74
C ALA A 176 8.40 12.65 9.35
N PRO A 177 7.43 11.91 9.91
CA PRO A 177 7.09 10.57 9.40
C PRO A 177 6.68 10.61 7.93
N LEU A 178 7.30 9.79 7.09
CA LEU A 178 7.06 9.78 5.64
C LEU A 178 6.24 8.56 5.21
N TYR A 179 5.18 8.82 4.44
CA TYR A 179 4.39 7.81 3.72
C TYR A 179 4.51 8.09 2.24
N LEU A 180 5.13 7.17 1.50
CA LEU A 180 5.30 7.28 0.07
C LEU A 180 4.34 6.32 -0.63
N SER A 181 3.73 6.74 -1.72
CA SER A 181 3.01 5.83 -2.63
C SER A 181 3.57 5.96 -4.04
N GLY A 182 3.59 4.86 -4.78
CA GLY A 182 4.00 4.89 -6.17
C GLY A 182 4.66 3.61 -6.66
N GLU A 183 5.24 3.73 -7.85
CA GLU A 183 6.00 2.66 -8.48
C GLU A 183 7.48 3.01 -8.45
N PHE A 184 8.26 2.19 -7.75
CA PHE A 184 9.70 2.36 -7.64
C PHE A 184 10.43 1.19 -8.28
N THR A 185 11.55 1.49 -8.96
CA THR A 185 12.50 0.47 -9.42
C THR A 185 13.32 -0.08 -8.25
N SER A 186 14.02 -1.19 -8.46
CA SER A 186 14.88 -1.80 -7.45
C SER A 186 15.94 -0.82 -6.93
N GLU A 187 16.55 -0.04 -7.81
CA GLU A 187 17.58 0.96 -7.48
C GLU A 187 16.98 2.10 -6.66
N GLN A 188 15.78 2.56 -7.02
CA GLN A 188 15.07 3.61 -6.31
C GLN A 188 14.68 3.17 -4.89
N LEU A 189 14.25 1.91 -4.71
CA LEU A 189 13.95 1.36 -3.38
C LEU A 189 15.18 1.30 -2.49
N GLN A 190 16.33 0.86 -3.04
CA GLN A 190 17.59 0.84 -2.30
C GLN A 190 18.04 2.25 -1.91
N GLU A 191 17.78 3.26 -2.74
CA GLU A 191 18.02 4.65 -2.37
C GLU A 191 17.07 5.10 -1.25
N LEU A 192 15.76 4.81 -1.36
CA LEU A 192 14.76 5.13 -0.33
C LEU A 192 15.03 4.46 1.01
N ALA A 193 15.59 3.26 1.02
CA ALA A 193 15.97 2.53 2.23
C ALA A 193 16.98 3.30 3.11
N ARG A 194 17.70 4.29 2.53
CA ARG A 194 18.65 5.16 3.24
C ARG A 194 17.98 6.30 3.98
N TYR A 195 16.68 6.49 3.82
CA TYR A 195 15.90 7.57 4.42
C TYR A 195 14.93 7.01 5.46
N PRO A 196 14.49 7.81 6.44
CA PRO A 196 13.57 7.37 7.49
C PRO A 196 12.11 7.26 6.99
N VAL A 197 11.91 6.60 5.85
CA VAL A 197 10.58 6.34 5.28
C VAL A 197 9.87 5.28 6.11
N TRP A 198 8.65 5.58 6.55
CA TRP A 198 7.85 4.62 7.30
C TRP A 198 7.18 3.66 6.32
N HIS A 199 6.43 4.17 5.35
CA HIS A 199 5.68 3.32 4.44
C HIS A 199 6.06 3.61 2.99
N VAL A 200 6.27 2.53 2.22
CA VAL A 200 6.30 2.57 0.76
C VAL A 200 5.11 1.74 0.30
N GLU A 201 4.02 2.41 -0.07
CA GLU A 201 2.81 1.81 -0.59
C GLU A 201 2.98 1.51 -2.07
N SER A 202 2.88 0.22 -2.43
CA SER A 202 2.98 -0.19 -3.83
C SER A 202 2.36 -1.57 -4.05
N ASP A 203 1.60 -1.68 -5.14
CA ASP A 203 1.12 -2.96 -5.68
C ASP A 203 2.03 -3.53 -6.77
N LYS A 204 3.05 -2.77 -7.19
CA LYS A 204 3.96 -3.15 -8.28
C LYS A 204 4.48 -4.59 -8.17
N PRO A 205 5.03 -5.06 -7.03
CA PRO A 205 5.54 -6.42 -6.93
C PRO A 205 4.47 -7.49 -7.19
N ALA A 206 3.25 -7.26 -6.68
CA ALA A 206 2.15 -8.19 -6.84
C ALA A 206 1.58 -8.16 -8.28
N ARG A 207 1.42 -6.98 -8.88
CA ARG A 207 0.98 -6.83 -10.28
C ARG A 207 1.98 -7.45 -11.25
N ASP A 208 3.27 -7.19 -11.07
CA ASP A 208 4.32 -7.78 -11.91
C ASP A 208 4.27 -9.32 -11.83
N ALA A 209 4.08 -9.88 -10.62
CA ALA A 209 3.93 -11.31 -10.43
C ALA A 209 2.67 -11.88 -11.11
N MET A 210 1.54 -11.16 -11.08
CA MET A 210 0.32 -11.58 -11.78
C MET A 210 0.52 -11.74 -13.29
N GLU A 211 1.38 -10.89 -13.86
CA GLU A 211 1.74 -10.89 -15.28
C GLU A 211 2.92 -11.82 -15.59
N GLY A 212 3.42 -12.59 -14.62
CA GLY A 212 4.54 -13.52 -14.81
C GLY A 212 5.92 -12.88 -14.80
N ARG A 213 6.03 -11.58 -14.49
CA ARG A 213 7.31 -10.89 -14.29
C ARG A 213 7.81 -11.14 -12.87
N VAL A 214 8.94 -11.82 -12.75
CA VAL A 214 9.46 -12.27 -11.47
C VAL A 214 10.86 -11.71 -11.24
N TYR A 215 11.10 -11.22 -10.03
CA TYR A 215 12.36 -10.55 -9.71
C TYR A 215 13.46 -11.56 -9.40
N ASN A 216 14.64 -11.35 -9.95
CA ASN A 216 15.87 -12.08 -9.66
C ASN A 216 16.96 -11.05 -9.30
N LYS A 217 17.99 -11.47 -8.54
CA LYS A 217 19.02 -10.55 -8.00
C LYS A 217 19.60 -9.58 -9.05
N GLU A 218 19.71 -10.03 -10.29
CA GLU A 218 20.37 -9.29 -11.38
C GLU A 218 19.39 -8.80 -12.47
N SER A 219 18.13 -9.26 -12.48
CA SER A 219 17.21 -8.97 -13.59
C SER A 219 15.75 -9.29 -13.25
N VAL A 220 14.83 -8.85 -14.12
CA VAL A 220 13.44 -9.32 -14.11
C VAL A 220 13.30 -10.38 -15.19
N ILE A 221 12.81 -11.56 -14.82
CA ILE A 221 12.52 -12.66 -15.74
C ILE A 221 11.03 -12.69 -16.05
N ASN A 222 10.64 -13.04 -17.27
CA ASN A 222 9.27 -13.39 -17.57
C ASN A 222 9.14 -14.93 -17.56
N ILE A 223 8.33 -15.45 -16.64
CA ILE A 223 8.12 -16.89 -16.46
C ILE A 223 7.47 -17.53 -17.70
N LEU A 224 6.75 -16.77 -18.51
CA LEU A 224 6.13 -17.27 -19.75
C LEU A 224 7.09 -17.33 -20.94
N ASP A 225 8.34 -16.87 -20.81
CA ASP A 225 9.31 -16.98 -21.90
C ASP A 225 9.64 -18.45 -22.18
N SER A 226 9.81 -18.80 -23.46
CA SER A 226 10.06 -20.18 -23.91
C SER A 226 11.32 -20.81 -23.28
N GLN A 227 12.32 -19.98 -22.96
CA GLN A 227 13.54 -20.41 -22.28
C GLN A 227 13.26 -20.97 -20.88
N GLN A 228 12.15 -20.58 -20.24
CA GLN A 228 11.79 -21.05 -18.91
C GLN A 228 11.08 -22.40 -18.93
N ALA A 229 10.53 -22.82 -20.07
CA ALA A 229 9.70 -24.02 -20.19
C ALA A 229 10.43 -25.33 -19.79
N GLU A 230 11.75 -25.37 -19.96
CA GLU A 230 12.61 -26.50 -19.57
C GLU A 230 13.72 -26.08 -18.58
N ASP A 231 13.58 -24.92 -17.94
CA ASP A 231 14.53 -24.46 -16.92
C ASP A 231 14.18 -25.06 -15.56
N TYR A 232 14.94 -26.08 -15.16
CA TYR A 232 14.76 -26.78 -13.88
C TYR A 232 15.38 -26.06 -12.68
N ARG A 233 15.94 -24.86 -12.87
CA ARG A 233 16.42 -24.03 -11.75
C ARG A 233 15.22 -23.41 -10.99
N PRO A 234 15.38 -23.10 -9.69
CA PRO A 234 14.39 -22.29 -8.97
C PRO A 234 14.35 -20.85 -9.52
N ILE A 235 13.35 -20.07 -9.09
CA ILE A 235 13.25 -18.64 -9.46
C ILE A 235 14.55 -17.90 -9.16
N ALA A 236 15.00 -17.97 -7.90
CA ALA A 236 16.23 -17.37 -7.41
C ALA A 236 16.70 -18.09 -6.13
N ASP A 237 17.95 -17.82 -5.74
CA ASP A 237 18.44 -18.13 -4.40
C ASP A 237 17.85 -17.10 -3.40
N CYS A 238 16.70 -17.46 -2.83
CA CYS A 238 15.84 -16.61 -2.01
C CYS A 238 15.22 -17.41 -0.86
N SER A 239 15.09 -16.78 0.30
CA SER A 239 14.51 -17.38 1.51
C SER A 239 12.99 -17.31 1.60
N CYS A 240 12.30 -16.85 0.53
CA CYS A 240 10.84 -16.73 0.56
C CYS A 240 10.16 -18.12 0.61
N PRO A 241 8.92 -18.23 1.12
CA PRO A 241 8.21 -19.51 1.20
C PRO A 241 8.15 -20.26 -0.13
N THR A 242 7.98 -19.54 -1.25
CA THR A 242 7.96 -20.11 -2.60
C THR A 242 9.30 -20.76 -2.99
N CYS A 243 10.41 -20.05 -2.80
CA CYS A 243 11.73 -20.56 -3.18
C CYS A 243 12.20 -21.70 -2.27
N GLN A 244 11.80 -21.70 -1.00
CA GLN A 244 12.07 -22.81 -0.08
C GLN A 244 11.42 -24.13 -0.52
N GLN A 245 10.30 -24.09 -1.22
CA GLN A 245 9.68 -25.28 -1.83
C GLN A 245 10.48 -25.84 -3.02
N SER A 246 11.51 -25.11 -3.49
CA SER A 246 12.36 -25.51 -4.63
C SER A 246 11.58 -25.81 -5.91
N LEU A 247 10.48 -25.07 -6.15
CA LEU A 247 9.72 -25.16 -7.40
C LEU A 247 10.58 -24.67 -8.57
N THR A 248 10.54 -25.40 -9.68
CA THR A 248 11.31 -25.06 -10.88
C THR A 248 10.63 -23.98 -11.71
N ARG A 249 11.41 -23.20 -12.46
CA ARG A 249 10.87 -22.22 -13.42
C ARG A 249 10.03 -22.91 -14.49
N ALA A 250 10.44 -24.09 -14.96
CA ALA A 250 9.65 -24.95 -15.86
C ALA A 250 8.26 -25.28 -15.30
N TYR A 251 8.18 -25.64 -14.01
CA TYR A 251 6.90 -25.92 -13.37
C TYR A 251 6.03 -24.66 -13.26
N LEU A 252 6.62 -23.52 -12.88
CA LEU A 252 5.90 -22.25 -12.79
C LEU A 252 5.45 -21.73 -14.16
N HIS A 253 6.25 -21.94 -15.22
CA HIS A 253 5.89 -21.66 -16.61
C HIS A 253 4.63 -22.44 -17.00
N HIS A 254 4.63 -23.75 -16.76
CA HIS A 254 3.47 -24.60 -16.98
C HIS A 254 2.26 -24.15 -16.14
N LEU A 255 2.43 -23.95 -14.83
CA LEU A 255 1.33 -23.55 -13.95
C LEU A 255 0.74 -22.20 -14.33
N LEU A 256 1.55 -21.22 -14.74
CA LEU A 256 1.03 -19.91 -15.13
C LEU A 256 0.20 -20.00 -16.42
N GLY A 257 0.60 -20.85 -17.36
CA GLY A 257 -0.14 -21.10 -18.59
C GLY A 257 -1.47 -21.85 -18.41
N HIS A 258 -1.60 -22.71 -17.38
CA HIS A 258 -2.76 -23.60 -17.23
C HIS A 258 -3.59 -23.36 -15.96
N THR A 259 -2.99 -22.90 -14.88
CA THR A 259 -3.61 -22.66 -13.56
C THR A 259 -3.11 -21.33 -12.97
N PRO A 260 -3.42 -20.19 -13.61
CA PRO A 260 -2.75 -18.92 -13.34
C PRO A 260 -2.88 -18.49 -11.88
N LEU A 261 -4.06 -18.61 -11.25
CA LEU A 261 -4.27 -18.15 -9.87
C LEU A 261 -3.35 -18.83 -8.84
N LEU A 262 -3.08 -20.13 -8.99
CA LEU A 262 -2.18 -20.84 -8.08
C LEU A 262 -0.74 -20.37 -8.30
N CYS A 263 -0.29 -20.26 -9.55
CA CYS A 263 1.05 -19.79 -9.88
C CYS A 263 1.26 -18.35 -9.39
N GLN A 264 0.31 -17.46 -9.67
CA GLN A 264 0.37 -16.06 -9.26
C GLN A 264 0.56 -15.90 -7.75
N ARG A 265 -0.06 -16.74 -6.91
CA ARG A 265 0.17 -16.71 -5.46
C ARG A 265 1.64 -16.96 -5.10
N PHE A 266 2.26 -17.97 -5.71
CA PHE A 266 3.68 -18.26 -5.51
C PHE A 266 4.57 -17.11 -5.99
N LEU A 267 4.27 -16.54 -7.16
CA LEU A 267 5.03 -15.44 -7.74
C LEU A 267 4.89 -14.15 -6.92
N ILE A 268 3.70 -13.85 -6.42
CA ILE A 268 3.45 -12.68 -5.56
C ILE A 268 4.24 -12.83 -4.26
N GLN A 269 4.20 -13.99 -3.60
CA GLN A 269 4.99 -14.23 -2.38
C GLN A 269 6.49 -13.98 -2.61
N HIS A 270 7.02 -14.45 -3.75
CA HIS A 270 8.41 -14.23 -4.11
C HIS A 270 8.73 -12.75 -4.37
N ASN A 271 7.97 -12.09 -5.24
CA ASN A 271 8.24 -10.69 -5.61
C ASN A 271 8.10 -9.76 -4.41
N VAL A 272 7.08 -9.96 -3.58
CA VAL A 272 6.83 -9.15 -2.37
C VAL A 272 7.98 -9.33 -1.38
N HIS A 273 8.42 -10.57 -1.13
CA HIS A 273 9.56 -10.84 -0.26
C HIS A 273 10.85 -10.18 -0.76
N TYR A 274 11.10 -10.25 -2.08
CA TYR A 274 12.24 -9.59 -2.72
C TYR A 274 12.17 -8.06 -2.56
N TYR A 275 11.01 -7.46 -2.88
CA TYR A 275 10.78 -6.01 -2.80
C TYR A 275 10.93 -5.50 -1.36
N GLN A 276 10.43 -6.26 -0.38
CA GLN A 276 10.56 -5.95 1.04
C GLN A 276 12.04 -5.95 1.49
N HIS A 277 12.84 -6.91 1.03
CA HIS A 277 14.28 -6.97 1.36
C HIS A 277 15.07 -5.80 0.78
N LEU A 278 14.65 -5.23 -0.35
CA LEU A 278 15.29 -4.02 -0.90
C LEU A 278 15.04 -2.78 -0.04
N LEU A 279 13.88 -2.70 0.61
CA LEU A 279 13.50 -1.60 1.50
C LEU A 279 14.06 -1.75 2.91
N LEU A 280 14.15 -2.98 3.40
CA LEU A 280 14.62 -3.31 4.74
C LEU A 280 15.81 -4.28 4.66
N PRO A 281 16.95 -3.86 4.09
CA PRO A 281 18.14 -4.69 4.08
C PRO A 281 18.54 -5.03 5.53
N SER A 282 18.73 -6.32 5.79
CA SER A 282 19.18 -6.88 7.06
C SER A 282 20.55 -6.38 7.49
#